data_AF-A0A146GCF4-F1
#
_entry.id   AF-A0A146GCF4-F1
#
_cell.length_a   1.000
_cell.length_b   1.000
_cell.length_c   1.000
_cell.angle_alpha   90.00
_cell.angle_beta   90.00
_cell.angle_gamma   90.00
#
_symmetry.space_group_name_H-M   'P 1'
#
loop_
_entity.id
_entity.type
_entity.pdbx_description
1 polymer ?
#
loop_
_entity_poly.entity_id
_entity_poly.type
_entity_poly.pdbx_seq_one_letter_code
_entity_poly.pdbx_strand_id
1 'polypeptide(L)'
;MDKESLELAKVFFAVGSIILLARLFGDPLRKIGVAPLVSEILLGVLLGPSILGHFFPQLTQAMYPAAGGAGDMMRVLVQISIVLLMFAAGLEIDLRTVISNRIAALKIGAFGITIPVLAGFAAAYFVPRILGESSAHPQPLAFALFFSTALAISALSVTVRTFLDTGLLRTRFGMIVVSSSMLDDIVGWLLFAVTVGLIHGRLEGNVFLNLAGAVVFAVFMLTVVRLAANRLFPLVNRHLNWPASFLGLATGFGLVAAALTQLLGLEAVFGAFVAGVALGDSHVVTKELKEQFLQFISSIFAPLFFVAIGLKVNFISNFHLPLVALVFALAIGSKLLGGTLGASWAGLTRRQSFATGFSLTARGGQEIVLGTIALGTGLISEPIFVAVVLLAVVTSLLLGPVIQVLHRRWQLSGEES
;
A
#
# COMPACT_ATOMS: atom_id res chain seq x y z
N MET A 1 -11.84 27.39 28.36
CA MET A 1 -11.70 26.94 26.96
C MET A 1 -12.94 26.15 26.63
N ASP A 2 -13.66 26.53 25.58
CA ASP A 2 -14.84 25.81 25.12
C ASP A 2 -14.46 24.44 24.54
N LYS A 3 -15.44 23.56 24.40
CA LYS A 3 -15.23 22.15 24.03
C LYS A 3 -14.58 22.02 22.65
N GLU A 4 -14.99 22.84 21.69
CA GLU A 4 -14.48 22.81 20.31
C GLU A 4 -13.01 23.23 20.26
N SER A 5 -12.63 24.31 20.95
CA SER A 5 -11.23 24.72 21.08
C SER A 5 -10.35 23.65 21.71
N LEU A 6 -10.87 22.89 22.68
CA LEU A 6 -10.14 21.77 23.28
C LEU A 6 -9.97 20.59 22.31
N GLU A 7 -11.00 20.27 21.53
CA GLU A 7 -10.93 19.22 20.51
C GLU A 7 -9.93 19.58 19.41
N LEU A 8 -9.94 20.82 18.92
CA LEU A 8 -8.95 21.32 17.96
C LEU A 8 -7.53 21.31 18.53
N ALA A 9 -7.34 21.74 19.78
CA ALA A 9 -6.04 21.71 20.43
C ALA A 9 -5.47 20.29 20.51
N LYS A 10 -6.31 19.28 20.82
CA LYS A 10 -5.92 17.87 20.81
C LYS A 10 -5.52 17.39 19.43
N VAL A 11 -6.26 17.78 18.38
CA VAL A 11 -5.93 17.41 16.99
C VAL A 11 -4.61 18.03 16.56
N PHE A 12 -4.39 19.33 16.81
CA PHE A 12 -3.12 19.98 16.50
C PHE A 12 -1.94 19.37 17.24
N PHE A 13 -2.14 19.04 18.52
CA PHE A 13 -1.13 18.34 19.31
C PHE A 13 -0.83 16.97 18.71
N ALA A 14 -1.85 16.16 18.44
CA ALA A 14 -1.69 14.81 17.88
C ALA A 14 -0.98 14.83 16.51
N VAL A 15 -1.42 15.69 15.59
CA VAL A 15 -0.83 15.83 14.25
C VAL A 15 0.62 16.31 14.35
N GLY A 16 0.87 17.36 15.14
CA GLY A 16 2.20 17.92 15.33
C GLY A 16 3.15 16.92 15.97
N SER A 17 2.73 16.24 17.03
CA SER A 17 3.55 15.25 17.71
C SER A 17 3.82 14.03 16.84
N ILE A 18 2.84 13.53 16.08
CA ILE A 18 3.03 12.42 15.14
C ILE A 18 4.11 12.76 14.11
N ILE A 19 4.01 13.91 13.45
CA ILE A 19 4.97 14.30 12.41
C ILE A 19 6.37 14.49 13.01
N LEU A 20 6.48 15.21 14.13
CA LEU A 20 7.77 15.47 14.78
C LEU A 20 8.43 14.18 15.27
N LEU A 21 7.70 13.35 16.00
CA LEU A 21 8.22 12.11 16.54
C LEU A 21 8.55 11.11 15.44
N ALA A 22 7.78 11.06 14.35
CA ALA A 22 8.09 10.20 13.20
C ALA A 22 9.44 10.55 12.57
N ARG A 23 9.82 11.82 12.54
CA ARG A 23 11.15 12.25 12.07
C ARG A 23 12.24 11.92 13.06
N LEU A 24 12.05 12.30 14.32
CA LEU A 24 13.04 12.07 15.37
C LEU A 24 13.33 10.58 15.57
N PHE A 25 12.32 9.73 15.47
CA PHE A 25 12.43 8.28 15.60
C PHE A 25 12.86 7.61 14.29
N GLY A 26 12.29 8.03 13.16
CA GLY A 26 12.47 7.35 11.87
C GLY A 26 13.78 7.67 11.16
N ASP A 27 14.26 8.92 11.19
CA ASP A 27 15.47 9.30 10.43
C ASP A 27 16.74 8.56 10.88
N PRO A 28 16.99 8.30 12.19
CA PRO A 28 18.07 7.41 12.61
C PRO A 28 17.92 5.97 12.08
N LEU A 29 16.69 5.42 12.10
CA LEU A 29 16.41 4.06 11.62
C LEU A 29 16.58 3.94 10.10
N ARG A 30 16.26 5.00 9.35
CA ARG A 30 16.50 5.04 7.90
C ARG A 30 17.97 4.94 7.54
N LYS A 31 18.88 5.47 8.39
CA LYS A 31 20.34 5.35 8.18
C LYS A 31 20.85 3.91 8.26
N ILE A 32 20.15 3.04 8.99
CA ILE A 32 20.46 1.61 9.10
C ILE A 32 19.63 0.74 8.14
N GLY A 33 18.94 1.36 7.16
CA GLY A 33 18.21 0.64 6.12
C GLY A 33 16.77 0.25 6.46
N VAL A 34 16.20 0.74 7.57
CA VAL A 34 14.78 0.51 7.89
C VAL A 34 13.90 1.38 6.98
N ALA A 35 12.91 0.75 6.33
CA ALA A 35 11.96 1.46 5.48
C ALA A 35 11.15 2.50 6.30
N PRO A 36 10.86 3.69 5.76
CA PRO A 36 10.11 4.74 6.45
C PRO A 36 8.79 4.26 7.09
N LEU A 37 7.97 3.54 6.31
CA LEU A 37 6.69 3.01 6.78
C LEU A 37 6.85 2.12 8.03
N VAL A 38 7.94 1.35 8.11
CA VAL A 38 8.19 0.44 9.24
C VAL A 38 8.46 1.25 10.50
N SER A 39 9.35 2.26 10.42
CA SER A 39 9.64 3.13 11.56
C SER A 39 8.42 3.91 12.03
N GLU A 40 7.55 4.33 11.11
CA GLU A 40 6.32 5.07 11.42
C GLU A 40 5.26 4.16 12.10
N ILE A 41 5.08 2.93 11.61
CA ILE A 41 4.21 1.94 12.28
C ILE A 41 4.74 1.61 13.67
N LEU A 42 6.05 1.34 13.80
CA LEU A 42 6.67 1.03 15.10
C LEU A 42 6.51 2.19 16.10
N LEU A 43 6.63 3.44 15.64
CA LEU A 43 6.34 4.61 16.47
C LEU A 43 4.87 4.61 16.92
N GLY A 44 3.92 4.33 16.04
CA GLY A 44 2.51 4.23 16.41
C GLY A 44 2.26 3.13 17.45
N VAL A 45 2.93 1.98 17.31
CA VAL A 45 2.86 0.87 18.29
C VAL A 45 3.41 1.29 19.65
N LEU A 46 4.52 2.05 19.66
CA LEU A 46 5.11 2.61 20.88
C LEU A 46 4.17 3.59 21.58
N LEU A 47 3.54 4.49 20.82
CA LEU A 47 2.61 5.50 21.32
C LEU A 47 1.22 4.94 21.63
N GLY A 48 0.88 3.78 21.08
CA GLY A 48 -0.45 3.17 21.10
C GLY A 48 -0.68 2.23 22.28
N PRO A 49 -1.78 1.46 22.25
CA PRO A 49 -2.20 0.58 23.33
C PRO A 49 -1.22 -0.57 23.61
N SER A 50 -0.35 -0.89 22.65
CA SER A 50 0.64 -1.96 22.82
C SER A 50 1.74 -1.63 23.83
N ILE A 51 2.09 -0.36 24.02
CA ILE A 51 3.20 0.05 24.92
C ILE A 51 2.76 1.22 25.79
N LEU A 52 2.74 2.46 25.29
CA LEU A 52 2.40 3.61 26.12
C LEU A 52 0.98 3.52 26.69
N GLY A 53 0.01 3.14 25.87
CA GLY A 53 -1.39 2.99 26.29
C GLY A 53 -1.63 1.79 27.21
N HIS A 54 -0.73 0.81 27.25
CA HIS A 54 -0.81 -0.29 28.22
C HIS A 54 -0.50 0.20 29.63
N PHE A 55 0.54 1.01 29.78
CA PHE A 55 0.97 1.55 31.09
C PHE A 55 0.25 2.85 31.47
N PHE A 56 -0.10 3.68 30.48
CA PHE A 56 -0.70 5.01 30.65
C PHE A 56 -1.87 5.23 29.66
N PRO A 57 -2.99 4.50 29.82
CA PRO A 57 -4.13 4.57 28.90
C PRO A 57 -4.77 5.97 28.86
N GLN A 58 -4.88 6.65 30.01
CA GLN A 58 -5.47 7.98 30.08
C GLN A 58 -4.62 9.03 29.34
N LEU A 59 -3.28 8.91 29.42
CA LEU A 59 -2.36 9.80 28.70
C LEU A 59 -2.49 9.60 27.19
N THR A 60 -2.51 8.35 26.74
CA THR A 60 -2.64 8.02 25.32
C THR A 60 -3.97 8.51 24.77
N GLN A 61 -5.08 8.32 25.50
CA GLN A 61 -6.39 8.82 25.09
C GLN A 61 -6.47 10.35 25.10
N ALA A 62 -5.74 11.02 26.00
CA ALA A 62 -5.68 12.47 26.05
C ALA A 62 -4.88 13.07 24.87
N MET A 63 -3.76 12.43 24.50
CA MET A 63 -2.86 12.87 23.43
C MET A 63 -3.37 12.47 22.03
N TYR A 64 -3.92 11.27 21.90
CA TYR A 64 -4.34 10.64 20.64
C TYR A 64 -5.77 10.10 20.76
N PRO A 65 -6.79 10.99 20.79
CA PRO A 65 -8.18 10.57 20.95
C PRO A 65 -8.66 9.74 19.74
N ALA A 66 -9.17 8.53 20.01
CA ALA A 66 -9.71 7.62 18.98
C ALA A 66 -11.21 7.83 18.70
N ALA A 67 -11.93 8.54 19.57
CA ALA A 67 -13.37 8.77 19.49
C ALA A 67 -13.73 10.20 19.95
N GLY A 68 -14.97 10.63 19.68
CA GLY A 68 -15.44 12.00 19.90
C GLY A 68 -14.99 12.96 18.80
N GLY A 69 -15.28 14.26 18.92
CA GLY A 69 -15.05 15.22 17.83
C GLY A 69 -13.59 15.28 17.37
N ALA A 70 -12.63 15.25 18.30
CA ALA A 70 -11.21 15.17 17.96
C ALA A 70 -10.84 13.86 17.23
N GLY A 71 -11.42 12.73 17.64
CA GLY A 71 -11.23 11.44 16.96
C GLY A 71 -11.80 11.45 15.54
N ASP A 72 -12.95 12.07 15.33
CA ASP A 72 -13.60 12.20 14.03
C ASP A 72 -12.76 13.06 13.07
N MET A 73 -12.25 14.19 13.56
CA MET A 73 -11.30 15.03 12.81
C MET A 73 -10.04 14.26 12.44
N MET A 74 -9.46 13.50 13.37
CA MET A 74 -8.31 12.63 13.08
C MET A 74 -8.63 11.57 12.02
N ARG A 75 -9.83 10.96 12.07
CA ARG A 75 -10.26 9.99 11.04
C ARG A 75 -10.31 10.62 9.65
N VAL A 76 -10.82 11.85 9.53
CA VAL A 76 -10.82 12.58 8.25
C VAL A 76 -9.39 12.85 7.76
N LEU A 77 -8.49 13.30 8.65
CA LEU A 77 -7.09 13.53 8.29
C LEU A 77 -6.38 12.25 7.84
N VAL A 78 -6.59 11.14 8.55
CA VAL A 78 -6.06 9.83 8.15
C VAL A 78 -6.62 9.38 6.80
N GLN A 79 -7.90 9.66 6.52
CA GLN A 79 -8.54 9.35 5.24
C GLN A 79 -8.01 10.22 4.08
N ILE A 80 -7.64 11.47 4.35
CA ILE A 80 -6.96 12.31 3.35
C ILE A 80 -5.54 11.77 3.11
N SER A 81 -4.82 11.41 4.18
CA SER A 81 -3.46 10.88 4.09
C SER A 81 -3.39 9.59 3.26
N ILE A 82 -4.29 8.64 3.50
CA ILE A 82 -4.37 7.39 2.72
C ILE A 82 -4.70 7.67 1.25
N VAL A 83 -5.64 8.55 0.95
CA VAL A 83 -5.99 8.92 -0.43
C VAL A 83 -4.78 9.51 -1.17
N LEU A 84 -4.07 10.46 -0.55
CA LEU A 84 -2.89 11.08 -1.15
C LEU A 84 -1.69 10.12 -1.26
N LEU A 85 -1.52 9.22 -0.29
CA LEU A 85 -0.50 8.18 -0.36
C LEU A 85 -0.75 7.22 -1.53
N MET A 86 -2.01 6.93 -1.83
CA MET A 86 -2.39 6.02 -2.91
C MET A 86 -2.35 6.72 -4.27
N PHE A 87 -2.65 8.01 -4.32
CA PHE A 87 -2.33 8.85 -5.48
C PHE A 87 -0.82 8.89 -5.78
N ALA A 88 0.01 9.06 -4.74
CA ALA A 88 1.47 8.98 -4.84
C ALA A 88 1.93 7.61 -5.37
N ALA A 89 1.36 6.50 -4.87
CA ALA A 89 1.64 5.17 -5.40
C ALA A 89 1.28 5.04 -6.88
N GLY A 90 0.17 5.64 -7.33
CA GLY A 90 -0.18 5.69 -8.75
C GLY A 90 0.83 6.45 -9.60
N LEU A 91 1.38 7.56 -9.10
CA LEU A 91 2.40 8.36 -9.79
C LEU A 91 3.72 7.60 -10.05
N GLU A 92 4.03 6.62 -9.19
CA GLU A 92 5.22 5.76 -9.32
C GLU A 92 5.10 4.77 -10.48
N ILE A 93 3.89 4.45 -10.94
CA ILE A 93 3.67 3.51 -12.04
C ILE A 93 4.17 4.12 -13.36
N ASP A 94 5.14 3.45 -13.97
CA ASP A 94 5.66 3.77 -15.30
C ASP A 94 5.16 2.75 -16.32
N LEU A 95 4.08 3.10 -17.02
CA LEU A 95 3.45 2.24 -18.03
C LEU A 95 4.41 1.90 -19.18
N ARG A 96 5.37 2.77 -19.51
CA ARG A 96 6.35 2.50 -20.59
C ARG A 96 7.29 1.37 -20.18
N THR A 97 7.74 1.39 -18.93
CA THR A 97 8.59 0.33 -18.35
C THR A 97 7.86 -1.02 -18.38
N VAL A 98 6.59 -1.07 -17.97
CA VAL A 98 5.76 -2.29 -18.06
C VAL A 98 5.67 -2.81 -19.51
N ILE A 99 5.40 -1.93 -20.48
CA ILE A 99 5.23 -2.31 -21.90
C ILE A 99 6.53 -2.87 -22.49
N SER A 100 7.68 -2.30 -22.12
CA SER A 100 8.99 -2.74 -22.60
C SER A 100 9.35 -4.16 -22.17
N ASN A 101 8.92 -4.59 -20.97
CA ASN A 101 9.17 -5.92 -20.42
C ASN A 101 7.91 -6.80 -20.39
N ARG A 102 6.89 -6.47 -21.19
CA ARG A 102 5.53 -7.02 -21.09
C ARG A 102 5.46 -8.55 -21.04
N ILE A 103 6.29 -9.27 -21.81
CA ILE A 103 6.23 -10.74 -21.86
C ILE A 103 6.66 -11.33 -20.52
N ALA A 104 7.77 -10.85 -19.96
CA ALA A 104 8.24 -11.31 -18.67
C ALA A 104 7.29 -10.86 -17.55
N ALA A 105 6.84 -9.60 -17.58
CA ALA A 105 5.88 -9.05 -16.63
C ALA A 105 4.57 -9.85 -16.61
N LEU A 106 4.00 -10.17 -17.77
CA LEU A 106 2.77 -10.97 -17.87
C LEU A 106 2.96 -12.39 -17.33
N LYS A 107 4.08 -13.05 -17.65
CA LYS A 107 4.37 -14.41 -17.15
C LYS A 107 4.57 -14.42 -15.64
N ILE A 108 5.33 -13.47 -15.11
CA ILE A 108 5.58 -13.35 -13.67
C ILE A 108 4.29 -12.99 -12.94
N GLY A 109 3.55 -11.99 -13.43
CA GLY A 109 2.30 -11.55 -12.82
C GLY A 109 1.18 -12.59 -12.89
N ALA A 110 1.07 -13.34 -13.99
CA ALA A 110 0.06 -14.40 -14.10
C ALA A 110 0.16 -15.41 -12.94
N PHE A 111 1.37 -15.89 -12.63
CA PHE A 111 1.59 -16.79 -11.50
C PHE A 111 1.65 -16.05 -10.16
N GLY A 112 2.27 -14.86 -10.14
CA GLY A 112 2.44 -14.00 -8.98
C GLY A 112 1.14 -13.44 -8.41
N ILE A 113 0.07 -13.40 -9.18
CA ILE A 113 -1.28 -13.01 -8.73
C ILE A 113 -2.15 -14.26 -8.53
N THR A 114 -2.20 -15.15 -9.52
CA THR A 114 -3.16 -16.28 -9.49
C THR A 114 -2.89 -17.23 -8.33
N ILE A 115 -1.63 -17.57 -8.05
CA ILE A 115 -1.31 -18.50 -6.95
C ILE A 115 -1.69 -17.91 -5.59
N PRO A 116 -1.31 -16.67 -5.23
CA PRO A 116 -1.77 -16.04 -3.99
C PRO A 116 -3.28 -15.86 -3.90
N VAL A 117 -3.95 -15.48 -5.01
CA VAL A 117 -5.42 -15.34 -5.03
C VAL A 117 -6.09 -16.68 -4.72
N LEU A 118 -5.68 -17.75 -5.38
CA LEU A 118 -6.22 -19.09 -5.16
C LEU A 118 -5.91 -19.59 -3.75
N ALA A 119 -4.69 -19.38 -3.26
CA ALA A 119 -4.29 -19.76 -1.90
C ALA A 119 -5.11 -19.01 -0.85
N GLY A 120 -5.31 -17.71 -1.02
CA GLY A 120 -6.12 -16.88 -0.12
C GLY A 120 -7.59 -17.28 -0.15
N PHE A 121 -8.13 -17.52 -1.34
CA PHE A 121 -9.53 -17.94 -1.50
C PHE A 121 -9.75 -19.31 -0.86
N ALA A 122 -8.88 -20.28 -1.14
CA ALA A 122 -8.95 -21.62 -0.57
C ALA A 122 -8.81 -21.57 0.95
N ALA A 123 -7.84 -20.83 1.48
CA ALA A 123 -7.65 -20.72 2.93
C ALA A 123 -8.89 -20.09 3.60
N ALA A 124 -9.40 -18.98 3.05
CA ALA A 124 -10.59 -18.32 3.56
C ALA A 124 -11.86 -19.18 3.44
N TYR A 125 -11.97 -20.03 2.42
CA TYR A 125 -13.11 -20.92 2.24
C TYR A 125 -13.05 -22.16 3.15
N PHE A 126 -11.89 -22.79 3.28
CA PHE A 126 -11.75 -24.04 4.03
C PHE A 126 -11.50 -23.84 5.53
N VAL A 127 -10.83 -22.77 5.92
CA VAL A 127 -10.48 -22.50 7.33
C VAL A 127 -10.82 -21.07 7.79
N PRO A 128 -12.02 -20.53 7.50
CA PRO A 128 -12.37 -19.13 7.80
C PRO A 128 -12.26 -18.77 9.28
N ARG A 129 -12.72 -19.67 10.16
CA ARG A 129 -12.67 -19.45 11.62
C ARG A 129 -11.25 -19.42 12.18
N ILE A 130 -10.37 -20.29 11.66
CA ILE A 130 -8.95 -20.31 12.07
C ILE A 130 -8.27 -19.05 11.57
N LEU A 131 -8.65 -18.58 10.39
CA LEU A 131 -8.18 -17.32 9.83
C LEU A 131 -8.80 -16.10 10.50
N GLY A 132 -9.70 -16.24 11.46
CA GLY A 132 -10.24 -15.14 12.27
C GLY A 132 -11.41 -14.38 11.66
N GLU A 133 -12.17 -14.99 10.73
CA GLU A 133 -13.42 -14.42 10.21
C GLU A 133 -14.28 -13.92 11.37
N SER A 134 -14.73 -12.67 11.27
CA SER A 134 -15.58 -12.09 12.30
C SER A 134 -16.97 -12.73 12.26
N SER A 135 -17.34 -13.43 13.33
CA SER A 135 -18.66 -14.05 13.49
C SER A 135 -19.82 -13.03 13.51
N ALA A 136 -19.52 -11.73 13.62
CA ALA A 136 -20.52 -10.67 13.75
C ALA A 136 -21.24 -10.35 12.42
N HIS A 137 -20.54 -10.46 11.28
CA HIS A 137 -21.09 -10.15 9.95
C HIS A 137 -20.55 -11.13 8.91
N PRO A 138 -21.14 -12.34 8.79
CA PRO A 138 -20.64 -13.34 7.86
C PRO A 138 -20.84 -12.87 6.41
N GLN A 139 -19.73 -12.48 5.77
CA GLN A 139 -19.66 -12.18 4.34
C GLN A 139 -18.58 -13.07 3.70
N PRO A 140 -18.86 -14.37 3.48
CA PRO A 140 -17.82 -15.35 3.12
C PRO A 140 -17.08 -14.98 1.83
N LEU A 141 -17.79 -14.44 0.84
CA LEU A 141 -17.19 -13.99 -0.41
C LEU A 141 -16.30 -12.76 -0.22
N ALA A 142 -16.75 -11.78 0.57
CA ALA A 142 -15.96 -10.57 0.86
C ALA A 142 -14.72 -10.92 1.69
N PHE A 143 -14.84 -11.84 2.65
CA PHE A 143 -13.72 -12.33 3.45
C PHE A 143 -12.72 -13.13 2.60
N ALA A 144 -13.20 -13.99 1.70
CA ALA A 144 -12.35 -14.72 0.78
C ALA A 144 -11.61 -13.79 -0.19
N LEU A 145 -12.29 -12.81 -0.77
CA LEU A 145 -11.64 -11.83 -1.64
C LEU A 145 -10.72 -10.88 -0.89
N PHE A 146 -11.03 -10.53 0.36
CA PHE A 146 -10.11 -9.83 1.25
C PHE A 146 -8.81 -10.61 1.40
N PHE A 147 -8.88 -11.89 1.78
CA PHE A 147 -7.69 -12.72 1.97
C PHE A 147 -6.93 -12.93 0.66
N SER A 148 -7.62 -13.25 -0.45
CA SER A 148 -7.02 -13.36 -1.78
C SER A 148 -6.26 -12.09 -2.17
N THR A 149 -6.87 -10.93 -1.96
CA THR A 149 -6.29 -9.63 -2.32
C THR A 149 -5.12 -9.29 -1.42
N ALA A 150 -5.26 -9.47 -0.10
CA ALA A 150 -4.18 -9.26 0.86
C ALA A 150 -2.95 -10.12 0.54
N LEU A 151 -3.15 -11.40 0.16
CA LEU A 151 -2.05 -12.28 -0.24
C LEU A 151 -1.47 -11.93 -1.62
N ALA A 152 -2.23 -11.30 -2.52
CA ALA A 152 -1.77 -10.96 -3.87
C ALA A 152 -0.99 -9.65 -3.98
N ILE A 153 -1.31 -8.66 -3.14
CA ILE A 153 -0.74 -7.30 -3.21
C ILE A 153 0.73 -7.26 -2.73
N SER A 154 1.62 -6.66 -3.51
CA SER A 154 3.03 -6.47 -3.14
C SER A 154 3.35 -5.00 -2.87
N ALA A 155 4.58 -4.70 -2.45
CA ALA A 155 5.05 -3.32 -2.25
C ALA A 155 6.17 -2.96 -3.24
N LEU A 156 5.76 -2.39 -4.39
CA LEU A 156 6.69 -1.91 -5.42
C LEU A 156 7.77 -0.98 -4.86
N SER A 157 7.39 0.00 -4.04
CA SER A 157 8.31 1.02 -3.50
C SER A 157 9.43 0.42 -2.64
N VAL A 158 9.15 -0.65 -1.89
CA VAL A 158 10.15 -1.36 -1.06
C VAL A 158 11.13 -2.12 -1.96
N THR A 159 10.63 -2.78 -3.00
CA THR A 159 11.45 -3.51 -3.97
C THR A 159 12.32 -2.57 -4.81
N VAL A 160 11.75 -1.49 -5.35
CA VAL A 160 12.49 -0.46 -6.10
C VAL A 160 13.59 0.14 -5.23
N ARG A 161 13.27 0.51 -3.98
CA ARG A 161 14.26 1.06 -3.06
C ARG A 161 15.38 0.08 -2.78
N THR A 162 15.05 -1.17 -2.48
CA THR A 162 16.04 -2.23 -2.24
C THR A 162 16.94 -2.43 -3.45
N PHE A 163 16.38 -2.41 -4.66
CA PHE A 163 17.13 -2.59 -5.90
C PHE A 163 17.99 -1.38 -6.23
N LEU A 164 17.56 -0.17 -5.86
CA LEU A 164 18.38 1.03 -5.94
C LEU A 164 19.59 0.92 -5.00
N ASP A 165 19.35 0.58 -3.73
CA ASP A 165 20.38 0.49 -2.69
C ASP A 165 21.39 -0.65 -2.95
N THR A 166 20.98 -1.69 -3.68
CA THR A 166 21.84 -2.83 -4.08
C THR A 166 22.45 -2.71 -5.48
N GLY A 167 22.14 -1.64 -6.23
CA GLY A 167 22.61 -1.44 -7.61
C GLY A 167 21.89 -2.27 -8.67
N LEU A 168 20.96 -3.16 -8.28
CA LEU A 168 20.21 -4.04 -9.18
C LEU A 168 19.23 -3.29 -10.09
N LEU A 169 18.76 -2.10 -9.72
CA LEU A 169 17.72 -1.37 -10.47
C LEU A 169 18.09 -1.07 -11.92
N ARG A 170 19.40 -0.95 -12.21
CA ARG A 170 19.91 -0.65 -13.56
C ARG A 170 20.15 -1.90 -14.41
N THR A 171 19.97 -3.09 -13.85
CA THR A 171 20.17 -4.36 -14.55
C THR A 171 18.91 -4.80 -15.30
N ARG A 172 19.07 -5.66 -16.31
CA ARG A 172 17.93 -6.29 -17.01
C ARG A 172 17.03 -7.06 -16.04
N PHE A 173 17.64 -7.80 -15.11
CA PHE A 173 16.92 -8.50 -14.05
C PHE A 173 16.08 -7.54 -13.21
N GLY A 174 16.69 -6.44 -12.75
CA GLY A 174 16.02 -5.41 -11.97
C GLY A 174 14.80 -4.83 -12.67
N MET A 175 14.96 -4.46 -13.95
CA MET A 175 13.86 -3.91 -14.75
C MET A 175 12.73 -4.92 -14.98
N ILE A 176 13.03 -6.22 -15.12
CA ILE A 176 12.01 -7.28 -15.22
C ILE A 176 11.22 -7.39 -13.92
N VAL A 177 11.89 -7.44 -12.77
CA VAL A 177 11.21 -7.52 -11.46
C VAL A 177 10.34 -6.29 -11.23
N VAL A 178 10.88 -5.08 -11.44
CA VAL A 178 10.13 -3.83 -11.28
C VAL A 178 8.92 -3.77 -12.22
N SER A 179 9.08 -4.15 -13.49
CA SER A 179 7.96 -4.18 -14.45
C SER A 179 6.87 -5.18 -14.04
N SER A 180 7.28 -6.33 -13.47
CA SER A 180 6.36 -7.34 -12.97
C SER A 180 5.62 -6.85 -11.72
N SER A 181 6.33 -6.21 -10.79
CA SER A 181 5.73 -5.59 -9.60
C SER A 181 4.75 -4.47 -9.95
N MET A 182 5.05 -3.65 -10.97
CA MET A 182 4.10 -2.63 -11.46
C MET A 182 2.83 -3.25 -12.05
N LEU A 183 2.96 -4.37 -12.80
CA LEU A 183 1.79 -5.09 -13.30
C LEU A 183 0.97 -5.71 -12.16
N ASP A 184 1.65 -6.31 -11.18
CA ASP A 184 1.04 -6.84 -9.96
C ASP A 184 0.26 -5.77 -9.21
N ASP A 185 0.82 -4.55 -9.07
CA ASP A 185 0.13 -3.42 -8.45
C ASP A 185 -1.15 -3.04 -9.22
N ILE A 186 -1.08 -2.89 -10.56
CA ILE A 186 -2.25 -2.55 -11.38
C ILE A 186 -3.38 -3.57 -11.19
N VAL A 187 -3.06 -4.87 -11.25
CA VAL A 187 -4.08 -5.93 -11.07
C VAL A 187 -4.53 -6.03 -9.62
N GLY A 188 -3.60 -5.89 -8.67
CA GLY A 188 -3.88 -5.86 -7.23
C GLY A 188 -4.86 -4.76 -6.86
N TRP A 189 -4.76 -3.59 -7.49
CA TRP A 189 -5.70 -2.48 -7.29
C TRP A 189 -7.09 -2.75 -7.87
N LEU A 190 -7.20 -3.49 -8.97
CA LEU A 190 -8.51 -3.94 -9.46
C LEU A 190 -9.14 -4.94 -8.48
N LEU A 191 -8.36 -5.89 -7.96
CA LEU A 191 -8.80 -6.83 -6.93
C LEU A 191 -9.20 -6.11 -5.63
N PHE A 192 -8.43 -5.10 -5.22
CA PHE A 192 -8.72 -4.22 -4.09
C PHE A 192 -10.06 -3.51 -4.27
N ALA A 193 -10.29 -2.88 -5.42
CA ALA A 193 -11.52 -2.15 -5.69
C ALA A 193 -12.75 -3.06 -5.62
N VAL A 194 -12.67 -4.26 -6.22
CA VAL A 194 -13.72 -5.28 -6.14
C VAL A 194 -13.96 -5.70 -4.69
N THR A 195 -12.90 -6.00 -3.96
CA THR A 195 -12.96 -6.44 -2.56
C THR A 195 -13.64 -5.39 -1.69
N VAL A 196 -13.20 -4.14 -1.73
CA VAL A 196 -13.78 -3.11 -0.88
C VAL A 196 -15.21 -2.76 -1.29
N GLY A 197 -15.53 -2.81 -2.58
CA GLY A 197 -16.91 -2.69 -3.05
C GLY A 197 -17.83 -3.75 -2.45
N LEU A 198 -17.33 -4.97 -2.21
CA LEU A 198 -18.11 -6.07 -1.61
C LEU A 198 -18.30 -5.83 -0.12
N ILE A 199 -17.20 -5.47 0.56
CA ILE A 199 -17.18 -5.23 2.00
C ILE A 199 -18.25 -4.21 2.43
N HIS A 200 -18.43 -3.13 1.66
CA HIS A 200 -19.39 -2.08 1.98
C HIS A 200 -20.83 -2.37 1.52
N GLY A 201 -21.13 -3.57 1.00
CA GLY A 201 -22.47 -3.91 0.49
C GLY A 201 -22.90 -3.08 -0.73
N ARG A 202 -22.00 -2.23 -1.28
CA ARG A 202 -22.30 -1.43 -2.50
C ARG A 202 -22.51 -2.30 -3.73
N LEU A 203 -22.12 -3.57 -3.63
CA LEU A 203 -22.30 -4.62 -4.63
C LEU A 203 -23.51 -5.53 -4.37
N GLU A 204 -24.40 -5.21 -3.42
CA GLU A 204 -25.68 -5.93 -3.24
C GLU A 204 -26.63 -5.81 -4.45
N GLY A 205 -26.25 -5.01 -5.47
CA GLY A 205 -26.81 -5.04 -6.82
C GLY A 205 -26.01 -5.91 -7.80
N ASN A 206 -25.94 -5.48 -9.07
CA ASN A 206 -25.22 -6.21 -10.09
C ASN A 206 -23.70 -5.94 -9.97
N VAL A 207 -22.94 -6.89 -9.41
CA VAL A 207 -21.47 -6.85 -9.29
C VAL A 207 -20.79 -6.43 -10.59
N PHE A 208 -21.34 -6.87 -11.73
CA PHE A 208 -20.83 -6.51 -13.05
C PHE A 208 -20.97 -5.02 -13.37
N LEU A 209 -22.00 -4.33 -12.86
CA LEU A 209 -22.23 -2.91 -13.11
C LEU A 209 -21.19 -2.05 -12.40
N ASN A 210 -20.83 -2.37 -11.16
CA ASN A 210 -19.81 -1.65 -10.40
C ASN A 210 -18.41 -1.97 -10.90
N LEU A 211 -18.14 -3.23 -11.30
CA LEU A 211 -16.88 -3.58 -11.97
C LEU A 211 -16.76 -2.85 -13.31
N ALA A 212 -17.84 -2.81 -14.09
CA ALA A 212 -17.90 -2.02 -15.31
C ALA A 212 -17.69 -0.53 -15.01
N GLY A 213 -18.29 0.02 -13.96
CA GLY A 213 -18.09 1.40 -13.51
C GLY A 213 -16.62 1.69 -13.16
N ALA A 214 -15.96 0.79 -12.43
CA ALA A 214 -14.53 0.90 -12.09
C ALA A 214 -13.64 0.83 -13.34
N VAL A 215 -13.93 -0.09 -14.27
CA VAL A 215 -13.21 -0.22 -15.54
C VAL A 215 -13.45 1.01 -16.42
N VAL A 216 -14.69 1.48 -16.54
CA VAL A 216 -15.05 2.68 -17.31
C VAL A 216 -14.36 3.91 -16.71
N PHE A 217 -14.37 4.07 -15.39
CA PHE A 217 -13.65 5.14 -14.71
C PHE A 217 -12.14 5.07 -14.99
N ALA A 218 -11.54 3.87 -14.86
CA ALA A 218 -10.13 3.67 -15.14
C ALA A 218 -9.77 4.00 -16.60
N VAL A 219 -10.55 3.50 -17.56
CA VAL A 219 -10.37 3.79 -18.99
C VAL A 219 -10.53 5.28 -19.25
N PHE A 220 -11.58 5.92 -18.72
CA PHE A 220 -11.82 7.36 -18.86
C PHE A 220 -10.66 8.20 -18.31
N MET A 221 -10.16 7.87 -17.12
CA MET A 221 -9.03 8.57 -16.50
C MET A 221 -7.74 8.40 -17.31
N LEU A 222 -7.44 7.16 -17.71
CA LEU A 222 -6.22 6.83 -18.45
C LEU A 222 -6.22 7.31 -19.91
N THR A 223 -7.39 7.64 -20.47
CA THR A 223 -7.54 8.14 -21.84
C THR A 223 -7.88 9.63 -21.88
N VAL A 224 -9.09 10.01 -21.51
CA VAL A 224 -9.63 11.37 -21.64
C VAL A 224 -8.92 12.33 -20.70
N VAL A 225 -8.88 11.99 -19.41
CA VAL A 225 -8.28 12.88 -18.39
C VAL A 225 -6.77 12.99 -18.58
N ARG A 226 -6.11 11.87 -18.89
CA ARG A 226 -4.70 11.88 -19.27
C ARG A 226 -4.43 12.76 -20.50
N LEU A 227 -5.22 12.65 -21.56
CA LEU A 227 -5.05 13.46 -22.77
C LEU A 227 -5.31 14.95 -22.49
N ALA A 228 -6.32 15.24 -21.68
CA ALA A 228 -6.61 16.58 -21.22
C ALA A 228 -5.44 17.13 -20.38
N ALA A 229 -4.90 16.36 -19.44
CA ALA A 229 -3.74 16.74 -18.65
C ALA A 229 -2.52 17.03 -19.55
N ASN A 230 -2.24 16.15 -20.51
CA ASN A 230 -1.16 16.34 -21.50
C ASN A 230 -1.31 17.63 -22.32
N ARG A 231 -2.53 18.12 -22.58
CA ARG A 231 -2.77 19.36 -23.35
C ARG A 231 -2.86 20.59 -22.47
N LEU A 232 -3.47 20.48 -21.30
CA LEU A 232 -3.70 21.60 -20.39
C LEU A 232 -2.45 21.94 -19.60
N PHE A 233 -1.72 20.95 -19.06
CA PHE A 233 -0.53 21.21 -18.25
C PHE A 233 0.52 22.09 -18.94
N PRO A 234 0.89 21.91 -20.22
CA PRO A 234 1.85 22.78 -20.89
C PRO A 234 1.38 24.23 -21.03
N LEU A 235 0.07 24.46 -21.16
CA LEU A 235 -0.53 25.79 -21.26
C LEU A 235 -0.49 26.52 -19.91
N VAL A 236 -0.78 25.80 -18.84
CA VAL A 236 -0.75 26.32 -17.47
C VAL A 236 0.71 26.46 -16.98
N ASN A 237 1.63 25.60 -17.43
CA ASN A 237 3.05 25.61 -17.10
C ASN A 237 3.71 26.98 -17.36
N ARG A 238 3.30 27.68 -18.42
CA ARG A 238 3.84 29.00 -18.79
C ARG A 238 3.55 30.12 -17.77
N HIS A 239 2.61 29.91 -16.85
CA HIS A 239 2.12 30.94 -15.94
C HIS A 239 2.20 30.53 -14.45
N LEU A 240 2.79 29.36 -14.15
CA LEU A 240 2.83 28.82 -12.78
C LEU A 240 4.25 28.74 -12.24
N ASN A 241 4.36 28.88 -10.92
CA ASN A 241 5.60 28.69 -10.18
C ASN A 241 5.80 27.21 -9.88
N TRP A 242 6.72 26.58 -10.59
CA TRP A 242 7.12 25.19 -10.36
C TRP A 242 8.26 25.16 -9.34
N PRO A 243 8.28 24.19 -8.41
CA PRO A 243 7.39 23.03 -8.32
C PRO A 243 6.16 23.21 -7.40
N ALA A 244 6.04 24.33 -6.68
CA ALA A 244 4.99 24.53 -5.69
C ALA A 244 3.57 24.37 -6.28
N SER A 245 3.35 24.88 -7.49
CA SER A 245 2.06 24.76 -8.18
C SER A 245 1.74 23.32 -8.57
N PHE A 246 2.75 22.49 -8.87
CA PHE A 246 2.55 21.07 -9.13
C PHE A 246 1.98 20.36 -7.91
N LEU A 247 2.60 20.60 -6.74
CA LEU A 247 2.19 19.96 -5.50
C LEU A 247 0.72 20.24 -5.21
N GLY A 248 0.31 21.52 -5.26
CA GLY A 248 -1.08 21.92 -5.04
C GLY A 248 -2.04 21.33 -6.07
N LEU A 249 -1.73 21.40 -7.36
CA LEU A 249 -2.58 20.87 -8.43
C LEU A 249 -2.71 19.35 -8.37
N ALA A 250 -1.62 18.63 -8.13
CA ALA A 250 -1.60 17.18 -8.03
C ALA A 250 -2.38 16.71 -6.79
N THR A 251 -2.20 17.35 -5.64
CA THR A 251 -2.98 17.09 -4.42
C THR A 251 -4.47 17.34 -4.67
N GLY A 252 -4.84 18.50 -5.22
CA GLY A 252 -6.22 18.82 -5.52
C GLY A 252 -6.86 17.85 -6.51
N PHE A 253 -6.15 17.49 -7.57
CA PHE A 253 -6.60 16.51 -8.56
C PHE A 253 -6.83 15.12 -7.94
N GLY A 254 -5.91 14.64 -7.12
CA GLY A 254 -6.06 13.37 -6.42
C GLY A 254 -7.29 13.33 -5.50
N LEU A 255 -7.54 14.42 -4.75
CA LEU A 255 -8.70 14.54 -3.86
C LEU A 255 -10.02 14.65 -4.63
N VAL A 256 -10.05 15.40 -5.74
CA VAL A 256 -11.24 15.49 -6.60
C VAL A 256 -11.54 14.14 -7.24
N ALA A 257 -10.52 13.42 -7.73
CA ALA A 257 -10.71 12.08 -8.27
C ALA A 257 -11.26 11.11 -7.23
N ALA A 258 -10.75 11.17 -5.99
CA ALA A 258 -11.23 10.38 -4.87
C ALA A 258 -12.69 10.72 -4.49
N ALA A 259 -13.06 12.00 -4.51
CA ALA A 259 -14.43 12.43 -4.27
C ALA A 259 -15.39 11.94 -5.38
N LEU A 260 -14.98 12.05 -6.65
CA LEU A 260 -15.78 11.56 -7.78
C LEU A 260 -15.99 10.05 -7.72
N THR A 261 -14.96 9.25 -7.40
CA THR A 261 -15.16 7.81 -7.26
C THR A 261 -16.06 7.46 -6.09
N GLN A 262 -15.96 8.17 -4.96
CA GLN A 262 -16.86 8.01 -3.84
C GLN A 262 -18.33 8.26 -4.22
N LEU A 263 -18.59 9.30 -5.01
CA LEU A 263 -19.92 9.63 -5.53
C LEU A 263 -20.45 8.58 -6.52
N LEU A 264 -19.56 7.93 -7.27
CA LEU A 264 -19.88 6.82 -8.17
C LEU A 264 -20.06 5.48 -7.43
N GLY A 265 -20.00 5.47 -6.09
CA GLY A 265 -20.12 4.25 -5.28
C GLY A 265 -18.85 3.38 -5.26
N LEU A 266 -17.75 3.86 -5.82
CA LEU A 266 -16.43 3.23 -5.76
C LEU A 266 -15.63 3.77 -4.56
N GLU A 267 -14.50 3.14 -4.25
CA GLU A 267 -13.64 3.65 -3.18
C GLU A 267 -12.82 4.88 -3.60
N ALA A 268 -12.74 5.85 -2.69
CA ALA A 268 -11.91 7.05 -2.82
C ALA A 268 -10.44 6.72 -3.13
N VAL A 269 -9.89 5.70 -2.43
CA VAL A 269 -8.50 5.27 -2.59
C VAL A 269 -8.20 4.76 -4.01
N PHE A 270 -9.13 4.00 -4.61
CA PHE A 270 -8.99 3.50 -5.98
C PHE A 270 -8.98 4.66 -6.99
N GLY A 271 -9.88 5.64 -6.81
CA GLY A 271 -9.93 6.83 -7.67
C GLY A 271 -8.65 7.63 -7.66
N ALA A 272 -8.09 7.86 -6.48
CA ALA A 272 -6.80 8.51 -6.30
C ALA A 272 -5.65 7.72 -6.95
N PHE A 273 -5.58 6.40 -6.77
CA PHE A 273 -4.55 5.59 -7.42
C PHE A 273 -4.60 5.71 -8.95
N VAL A 274 -5.78 5.51 -9.56
CA VAL A 274 -5.96 5.62 -11.02
C VAL A 274 -5.61 7.02 -11.52
N ALA A 275 -6.00 8.06 -10.79
CA ALA A 275 -5.62 9.44 -11.09
C ALA A 275 -4.11 9.65 -11.05
N GLY A 276 -3.43 9.05 -10.07
CA GLY A 276 -1.97 9.05 -9.97
C GLY A 276 -1.32 8.39 -11.19
N VAL A 277 -1.81 7.23 -11.63
CA VAL A 277 -1.30 6.55 -12.84
C VAL A 277 -1.50 7.41 -14.09
N ALA A 278 -2.69 8.00 -14.24
CA ALA A 278 -3.01 8.87 -15.37
C ALA A 278 -2.10 10.10 -15.44
N LEU A 279 -1.83 10.74 -14.29
CA LEU A 279 -0.94 11.89 -14.20
C LEU A 279 0.53 11.48 -14.34
N GLY A 280 0.92 10.32 -13.81
CA GLY A 280 2.28 9.81 -13.81
C GLY A 280 2.80 9.45 -15.20
N ASP A 281 1.95 8.96 -16.10
CA ASP A 281 2.32 8.65 -17.49
C ASP A 281 2.20 9.89 -18.44
N SER A 282 1.98 11.08 -17.88
CA SER A 282 2.05 12.35 -18.60
C SER A 282 3.49 12.75 -18.86
N HIS A 283 3.82 13.08 -20.10
CA HIS A 283 5.15 13.58 -20.48
C HIS A 283 5.52 14.93 -19.83
N VAL A 284 4.52 15.65 -19.31
CA VAL A 284 4.72 16.94 -18.63
C VAL A 284 5.17 16.75 -17.18
N VAL A 285 4.93 15.57 -16.61
CA VAL A 285 5.26 15.26 -15.23
C VAL A 285 6.64 14.60 -15.22
N THR A 286 7.67 15.44 -15.04
CA THR A 286 9.06 14.97 -15.00
C THR A 286 9.34 14.12 -13.76
N LYS A 287 10.45 13.37 -13.78
CA LYS A 287 10.85 12.53 -12.64
C LYS A 287 11.07 13.37 -11.38
N GLU A 288 11.65 14.55 -11.53
CA GLU A 288 11.95 15.48 -10.44
C GLU A 288 10.65 15.98 -9.76
N LEU A 289 9.62 16.29 -10.55
CA LEU A 289 8.31 16.69 -10.01
C LEU A 289 7.64 15.54 -9.24
N LYS A 290 7.73 14.30 -9.77
CA LYS A 290 7.24 13.12 -9.05
C LYS A 290 7.98 12.95 -7.73
N GLU A 291 9.31 12.98 -7.76
CA GLU A 291 10.15 12.83 -6.57
C GLU A 291 9.83 13.88 -5.50
N GLN A 292 9.65 15.15 -5.89
CA GLN A 292 9.24 16.20 -4.96
C GLN A 292 7.85 15.98 -4.37
N PHE A 293 6.89 15.50 -5.17
CA PHE A 293 5.56 15.15 -4.68
C PHE A 293 5.62 13.95 -3.72
N LEU A 294 6.37 12.90 -4.05
CA LEU A 294 6.58 11.75 -3.18
C LEU A 294 7.28 12.15 -1.87
N GLN A 295 8.27 13.06 -1.93
CA GLN A 295 8.90 13.63 -0.74
C GLN A 295 7.91 14.42 0.11
N PHE A 296 7.06 15.25 -0.51
CA PHE A 296 6.01 15.99 0.20
C PHE A 296 5.02 15.05 0.91
N ILE A 297 4.51 14.04 0.20
CA ILE A 297 3.56 13.07 0.76
C ILE A 297 4.19 12.22 1.86
N SER A 298 5.39 11.68 1.62
CA SER A 298 6.14 10.91 2.63
C SER A 298 6.56 11.73 3.84
N SER A 299 6.57 13.06 3.71
CA SER A 299 7.02 13.94 4.79
C SER A 299 5.96 14.28 5.83
N ILE A 300 4.69 14.25 5.42
CA ILE A 300 3.56 14.75 6.22
C ILE A 300 2.47 13.67 6.31
N PHE A 301 1.98 13.22 5.16
CA PHE A 301 0.80 12.35 5.09
C PHE A 301 1.12 10.89 5.41
N ALA A 302 2.27 10.37 4.96
CA ALA A 302 2.65 9.00 5.29
C ALA A 302 2.80 8.78 6.81
N PRO A 303 3.52 9.63 7.58
CA PRO A 303 3.57 9.51 9.03
C PRO A 303 2.19 9.58 9.69
N LEU A 304 1.33 10.50 9.26
CA LEU A 304 -0.03 10.61 9.81
C LEU A 304 -0.84 9.32 9.60
N PHE A 305 -0.71 8.69 8.44
CA PHE A 305 -1.36 7.41 8.17
C PHE A 305 -0.73 6.27 8.96
N PHE A 306 0.57 6.01 8.78
CA PHE A 306 1.25 4.83 9.33
C PHE A 306 1.38 4.83 10.85
N VAL A 307 1.59 5.99 11.48
CA VAL A 307 1.56 6.11 12.95
C VAL A 307 0.14 5.90 13.46
N ALA A 308 -0.89 6.42 12.78
CA ALA A 308 -2.28 6.18 13.17
C ALA A 308 -2.68 4.70 13.06
N ILE A 309 -2.11 3.95 12.10
CA ILE A 309 -2.25 2.49 12.07
C ILE A 309 -1.62 1.87 13.31
N GLY A 310 -0.36 2.20 13.64
CA GLY A 310 0.29 1.67 14.83
C GLY A 310 -0.45 2.00 16.13
N LEU A 311 -1.07 3.19 16.23
CA LEU A 311 -1.90 3.61 17.36
C LEU A 311 -3.17 2.75 17.53
N LYS A 312 -3.65 2.08 16.47
CA LYS A 312 -4.79 1.15 16.55
C LYS A 312 -4.37 -0.27 16.89
N VAL A 313 -3.10 -0.63 16.65
CA VAL A 313 -2.63 -2.01 16.83
C VAL A 313 -2.35 -2.28 18.31
N ASN A 314 -2.95 -3.36 18.83
CA ASN A 314 -2.71 -3.86 20.17
C ASN A 314 -2.12 -5.29 20.12
N PHE A 315 -0.79 -5.39 20.15
CA PHE A 315 -0.08 -6.66 20.16
C PHE A 315 -0.26 -7.43 21.48
N ILE A 316 -0.47 -6.75 22.61
CA ILE A 316 -0.62 -7.41 23.91
C ILE A 316 -1.90 -8.24 23.94
N SER A 317 -3.00 -7.66 23.46
CA SER A 317 -4.31 -8.31 23.53
C SER A 317 -4.61 -9.22 22.34
N ASN A 318 -4.05 -8.92 21.16
CA ASN A 318 -4.47 -9.57 19.90
C ASN A 318 -3.39 -10.38 19.20
N PHE A 319 -2.17 -10.45 19.72
CA PHE A 319 -1.15 -11.30 19.11
C PHE A 319 -1.46 -12.78 19.31
N HIS A 320 -1.64 -13.50 18.21
CA HIS A 320 -1.93 -14.92 18.21
C HIS A 320 -0.96 -15.67 17.29
N LEU A 321 0.08 -16.28 17.88
CA LEU A 321 1.21 -16.88 17.14
C LEU A 321 0.80 -17.88 16.05
N PRO A 322 -0.15 -18.83 16.28
CA PRO A 322 -0.58 -19.75 15.22
C PRO A 322 -1.21 -19.05 14.01
N LEU A 323 -1.99 -17.99 14.25
CA LEU A 323 -2.62 -17.21 13.18
C LEU A 323 -1.56 -16.43 12.40
N VAL A 324 -0.64 -15.77 13.10
CA VAL A 324 0.49 -15.06 12.50
C VAL A 324 1.33 -16.03 11.64
N ALA A 325 1.69 -17.19 12.17
CA ALA A 325 2.47 -18.18 11.45
C ALA A 325 1.74 -18.68 10.20
N LEU A 326 0.42 -18.91 10.28
CA LEU A 326 -0.40 -19.31 9.14
C LEU A 326 -0.46 -18.23 8.06
N VAL A 327 -0.73 -16.97 8.44
CA VAL A 327 -0.75 -15.82 7.52
C VAL A 327 0.60 -15.65 6.84
N PHE A 328 1.71 -15.77 7.59
CA PHE A 328 3.07 -15.69 7.04
C PHE A 328 3.36 -16.83 6.06
N ALA A 329 3.02 -18.07 6.43
CA ALA A 329 3.24 -19.23 5.58
C ALA A 329 2.47 -19.11 4.26
N LEU A 330 1.20 -18.69 4.32
CA LEU A 330 0.38 -18.47 3.13
C LEU A 330 0.90 -17.29 2.29
N ALA A 331 1.17 -16.14 2.91
CA ALA A 331 1.57 -14.93 2.21
C ALA A 331 2.95 -15.03 1.57
N ILE A 332 3.94 -15.53 2.31
CA ILE A 332 5.30 -15.69 1.79
C ILE A 332 5.35 -16.88 0.84
N GLY A 333 4.76 -18.02 1.24
CA GLY A 333 4.80 -19.25 0.44
C GLY A 333 4.14 -19.10 -0.92
N SER A 334 2.93 -18.55 -0.98
CA SER A 334 2.21 -18.38 -2.24
C SER A 334 2.89 -17.37 -3.19
N LYS A 335 3.36 -16.22 -2.67
CA LYS A 335 4.06 -15.22 -3.50
C LYS A 335 5.43 -15.70 -3.95
N LEU A 336 6.21 -16.31 -3.07
CA LEU A 336 7.50 -16.87 -3.40
C LEU A 336 7.37 -17.93 -4.49
N LEU A 337 6.39 -18.84 -4.35
CA LEU A 337 6.12 -19.86 -5.34
C LEU A 337 5.67 -19.24 -6.67
N GLY A 338 4.68 -18.34 -6.65
CA GLY A 338 4.14 -17.72 -7.85
C GLY A 338 5.18 -16.91 -8.62
N GLY A 339 5.93 -16.05 -7.93
CA GLY A 339 6.98 -15.27 -8.55
C GLY A 339 8.15 -16.11 -9.05
N THR A 340 8.54 -17.17 -8.34
CA THR A 340 9.61 -18.08 -8.78
C THR A 340 9.21 -18.87 -10.02
N LEU A 341 8.00 -19.44 -10.04
CA LEU A 341 7.50 -20.19 -11.20
C LEU A 341 7.31 -19.29 -12.41
N GLY A 342 6.71 -18.11 -12.21
CA GLY A 342 6.51 -17.13 -13.27
C GLY A 342 7.83 -16.61 -13.85
N ALA A 343 8.84 -16.38 -12.99
CA ALA A 343 10.18 -15.96 -13.41
C ALA A 343 10.93 -17.05 -14.18
N SER A 344 10.83 -18.30 -13.71
CA SER A 344 11.39 -19.47 -14.41
C SER A 344 10.77 -19.60 -15.81
N TRP A 345 9.44 -19.44 -15.92
CA TRP A 345 8.74 -19.45 -17.20
C TRP A 345 9.06 -18.26 -18.10
N ALA A 346 9.45 -17.13 -17.50
CA ALA A 346 9.97 -15.97 -18.21
C ALA A 346 11.42 -16.16 -18.71
N GLY A 347 12.07 -17.27 -18.37
CA GLY A 347 13.42 -17.62 -18.82
C GLY A 347 14.54 -17.08 -17.93
N LEU A 348 14.24 -16.66 -16.70
CA LEU A 348 15.26 -16.24 -15.73
C LEU A 348 15.99 -17.46 -15.15
N THR A 349 17.26 -17.27 -14.74
CA THR A 349 18.02 -18.35 -14.10
C THR A 349 17.34 -18.80 -12.80
N ARG A 350 17.66 -20.00 -12.29
CA ARG A 350 17.06 -20.50 -11.03
C ARG A 350 17.20 -19.51 -9.86
N ARG A 351 18.36 -18.84 -9.79
CA ARG A 351 18.66 -17.89 -8.73
C ARG A 351 17.91 -16.56 -8.92
N GLN A 352 17.89 -16.03 -10.15
CA GLN A 352 17.08 -14.86 -10.48
C GLN A 352 15.58 -15.14 -10.27
N SER A 353 15.13 -16.35 -10.57
CA SER A 353 13.74 -16.77 -10.34
C SER A 353 13.39 -16.75 -8.86
N PHE A 354 14.21 -17.36 -8.01
CA PHE A 354 14.02 -17.32 -6.56
C PHE A 354 14.05 -15.90 -6.01
N ALA A 355 15.01 -15.08 -6.46
CA ALA A 355 15.09 -13.67 -6.04
C ALA A 355 13.90 -12.85 -6.53
N THR A 356 13.34 -13.14 -7.71
CA THR A 356 12.09 -12.53 -8.19
C THR A 356 10.95 -12.89 -7.26
N GLY A 357 10.76 -14.18 -6.96
CA GLY A 357 9.73 -14.64 -6.02
C GLY A 357 9.86 -13.96 -4.67
N PHE A 358 11.07 -13.89 -4.11
CA PHE A 358 11.33 -13.25 -2.82
C PHE A 358 11.06 -11.73 -2.88
N SER A 359 11.43 -11.07 -3.98
CA SER A 359 11.18 -9.63 -4.17
C SER A 359 9.69 -9.28 -4.19
N LEU A 360 8.84 -10.20 -4.64
CA LEU A 360 7.38 -10.01 -4.64
C LEU A 360 6.73 -10.34 -3.29
N THR A 361 7.46 -10.93 -2.33
CA THR A 361 6.92 -11.19 -0.98
C THR A 361 6.85 -9.95 -0.11
N ALA A 362 7.61 -8.91 -0.45
CA ALA A 362 7.64 -7.67 0.29
C ALA A 362 6.26 -7.02 0.28
N ARG A 363 5.75 -6.78 1.47
CA ARG A 363 4.49 -6.10 1.69
C ARG A 363 4.71 -4.68 2.21
N GLY A 364 3.69 -3.86 2.16
CA GLY A 364 3.81 -2.43 2.42
C GLY A 364 2.46 -1.81 2.78
N GLY A 365 2.27 -0.54 2.43
CA GLY A 365 1.08 0.19 2.87
C GLY A 365 -0.24 -0.37 2.33
N GLN A 366 -0.27 -0.90 1.11
CA GLN A 366 -1.51 -1.27 0.43
C GLN A 366 -2.32 -2.37 1.16
N GLU A 367 -1.67 -3.40 1.71
CA GLU A 367 -2.36 -4.43 2.50
C GLU A 367 -2.88 -3.90 3.83
N ILE A 368 -2.16 -2.95 4.45
CA ILE A 368 -2.57 -2.29 5.69
C ILE A 368 -3.80 -1.42 5.44
N VAL A 369 -3.82 -0.70 4.31
CA VAL A 369 -4.98 0.06 3.84
C VAL A 369 -6.20 -0.85 3.72
N LEU A 370 -6.05 -2.01 3.05
CA LEU A 370 -7.13 -2.99 2.92
C LEU A 370 -7.58 -3.53 4.28
N GLY A 371 -6.63 -3.91 5.14
CA GLY A 371 -6.88 -4.41 6.50
C GLY A 371 -7.61 -3.40 7.37
N THR A 372 -7.28 -2.10 7.24
CA THR A 372 -7.92 -1.04 8.02
C THR A 372 -9.38 -0.87 7.64
N ILE A 373 -9.68 -0.94 6.34
CA ILE A 373 -11.06 -0.89 5.84
C ILE A 373 -11.83 -2.12 6.32
N ALA A 374 -11.26 -3.32 6.14
CA ALA A 374 -11.90 -4.57 6.54
C ALA A 374 -12.13 -4.66 8.06
N LEU A 375 -11.22 -4.14 8.88
CA LEU A 375 -11.39 -4.06 10.33
C LEU A 375 -12.50 -3.05 10.69
N GLY A 376 -12.52 -1.91 10.00
CA GLY A 376 -13.52 -0.85 10.21
C GLY A 376 -14.96 -1.27 9.90
N THR A 377 -15.16 -2.18 8.95
CA THR A 377 -16.47 -2.77 8.64
C THR A 377 -16.78 -4.02 9.47
N GLY A 378 -15.83 -4.46 10.31
CA GLY A 378 -15.96 -5.68 11.10
C GLY A 378 -15.89 -6.98 10.29
N LEU A 379 -15.35 -6.95 9.05
CA LEU A 379 -15.13 -8.15 8.22
C LEU A 379 -14.05 -9.05 8.82
N ILE A 380 -12.97 -8.42 9.32
CA ILE A 380 -11.86 -9.12 9.98
C ILE A 380 -11.80 -8.79 11.46
N SER A 381 -11.28 -9.72 12.24
CA SER A 381 -10.98 -9.52 13.65
C SER A 381 -9.65 -8.80 13.87
N GLU A 382 -9.48 -8.19 15.06
CA GLU A 382 -8.23 -7.53 15.45
C GLU A 382 -6.99 -8.43 15.33
N PRO A 383 -7.02 -9.73 15.72
CA PRO A 383 -5.86 -10.62 15.54
C PRO A 383 -5.37 -10.77 14.10
N ILE A 384 -6.28 -10.80 13.11
CA ILE A 384 -5.88 -10.81 11.69
C ILE A 384 -5.21 -9.49 11.33
N PHE A 385 -5.79 -8.37 11.75
CA PHE A 385 -5.23 -7.07 11.46
C PHE A 385 -3.81 -6.93 12.02
N VAL A 386 -3.58 -7.41 13.26
CA VAL A 386 -2.23 -7.51 13.84
C VAL A 386 -1.31 -8.39 12.98
N ALA A 387 -1.78 -9.54 12.51
CA ALA A 387 -0.98 -10.43 11.66
C ALA A 387 -0.61 -9.77 10.31
N VAL A 388 -1.53 -9.04 9.67
CA VAL A 388 -1.29 -8.30 8.42
C VAL A 388 -0.28 -7.17 8.64
N VAL A 389 -0.43 -6.37 9.70
CA VAL A 389 0.53 -5.30 10.00
C VAL A 389 1.92 -5.87 10.31
N LEU A 390 1.99 -6.98 11.04
CA LEU A 390 3.26 -7.64 11.35
C LEU A 390 3.92 -8.22 10.09
N LEU A 391 3.13 -8.79 9.17
CA LEU A 391 3.60 -9.25 7.87
C LEU A 391 4.22 -8.10 7.06
N ALA A 392 3.55 -6.94 7.01
CA ALA A 392 4.05 -5.72 6.37
C ALA A 392 5.43 -5.33 6.88
N VAL A 393 5.54 -5.24 8.21
CA VAL A 393 6.76 -4.82 8.90
C VAL A 393 7.90 -5.82 8.65
N VAL A 394 7.64 -7.11 8.90
CA VAL A 394 8.69 -8.13 8.85
C VAL A 394 9.17 -8.36 7.41
N THR A 395 8.27 -8.49 6.44
CA THR A 395 8.68 -8.72 5.04
C THR A 395 9.41 -7.52 4.45
N SER A 396 9.00 -6.29 4.80
CA SER A 396 9.73 -5.07 4.43
C SER A 396 11.16 -5.04 4.98
N LEU A 397 11.34 -5.42 6.25
CA LEU A 397 12.67 -5.45 6.90
C LEU A 397 13.58 -6.55 6.31
N LEU A 398 13.00 -7.70 5.97
CA LEU A 398 13.76 -8.84 5.47
C LEU A 398 14.20 -8.69 4.01
N LEU A 399 13.50 -7.88 3.21
CA LEU A 399 13.78 -7.79 1.78
C LEU A 399 15.23 -7.35 1.48
N GLY A 400 15.64 -6.22 2.05
CA GLY A 400 16.97 -5.64 1.83
C GLY A 400 18.12 -6.61 2.12
N PRO A 401 18.26 -7.12 3.36
CA PRO A 401 19.33 -8.03 3.74
C PRO A 401 19.37 -9.30 2.88
N VAL A 402 18.22 -9.90 2.56
CA VAL A 402 18.19 -11.14 1.78
C VAL A 402 18.61 -10.89 0.34
N ILE A 403 18.12 -9.82 -0.31
CA ILE A 403 18.53 -9.47 -1.67
C ILE A 403 20.03 -9.14 -1.74
N GLN A 404 20.58 -8.46 -0.72
CA GLN A 404 22.02 -8.20 -0.63
C GLN A 404 22.84 -9.50 -0.57
N VAL A 405 22.42 -10.47 0.25
CA VAL A 405 23.11 -11.78 0.35
C VAL A 405 23.01 -12.55 -0.98
N LEU A 406 21.84 -12.55 -1.62
CA LEU A 406 21.66 -13.20 -2.92
C LEU A 406 22.52 -12.54 -4.00
N HIS A 407 22.55 -11.21 -4.06
CA HIS A 407 23.32 -10.44 -5.02
C HIS A 407 24.83 -10.68 -4.87
N ARG A 408 25.36 -10.65 -3.63
CA ARG A 408 26.78 -10.93 -3.36
C ARG A 408 27.18 -12.33 -3.83
N ARG A 409 26.30 -13.32 -3.70
CA ARG A 409 26.54 -14.69 -4.19
C ARG A 409 26.57 -14.77 -5.72
N TRP A 410 25.82 -13.92 -6.43
CA TRP A 410 25.83 -13.86 -7.90
C TRP A 410 27.13 -13.30 -8.45
N GLN A 411 27.59 -12.19 -7.87
CA GLN A 411 28.87 -11.56 -8.25
C GLN A 411 30.04 -12.53 -8.09
N LEU A 412 30.05 -13.31 -6.99
CA LEU A 412 31.09 -14.32 -6.74
C LEU A 412 31.05 -15.50 -7.72
N SER A 413 29.93 -15.73 -8.42
CA SER A 413 29.79 -16.83 -9.38
C SER A 413 29.96 -16.43 -10.85
N GLY A 414 30.17 -15.14 -11.16
CA GLY A 414 30.39 -14.66 -12.53
C GLY A 414 29.16 -14.66 -13.44
N GLU A 415 27.93 -14.74 -12.88
CA GLU A 415 26.66 -14.81 -13.64
C GLU A 415 26.10 -13.44 -14.05
N GLU A 416 26.89 -12.36 -13.96
CA GLU A 416 26.46 -10.99 -14.35
C GLU A 416 26.52 -10.73 -15.87
N SER A 417 26.90 -11.71 -16.69
CA SER A 417 26.98 -11.57 -18.16
C SER A 417 25.64 -11.81 -18.87
#